data_AF-A0AA37PX82-F1
#
_entry.id   AF-A0AA37PX82-F1
#
_cell.length_a   1.000
_cell.length_b   1.000
_cell.length_c   1.000
_cell.angle_alpha   90.00
_cell.angle_beta   90.00
_cell.angle_gamma   90.00
#
_symmetry.space_group_name_H-M   'P 1'
#
loop_
_entity.id
_entity.type
_entity.pdbx_description
1 polymer ?
#
loop_
_entity_poly.entity_id
_entity_poly.type
_entity_poly.pdbx_seq_one_letter_code
_entity_poly.pdbx_strand_id
1 'polypeptide(L)'
;MGGKALVVASGASADAVGGNGGTGGLSFLGGLYAHGGTGGDAVNYGSGSATGGDGGDGGELRVNYIANAGAGGTGGDAHAFGTGSATGGDGGNGGAATDYGRGGAGGHGGNATVDNTASAAAASAGDGGHGGTGAPNGPVESQNGSGGAGGDGGTANSNGLGTVTAGHGGDGGAGDSVGTGGNGGRGGDAKATNAASTAQVVAGDGGDGGAGGPQDGAGGNGGNGGDATAPNMANAHGGTGGLPGAGGGTGSSGAPGSHGTP
;
A
#
# COMPACT_ATOMS: atom_id res chain seq x y z
N MET A 1 6.78 9.81 -12.37
CA MET A 1 6.65 8.35 -12.57
C MET A 1 8.06 7.78 -12.65
N GLY A 2 8.24 6.59 -12.11
CA GLY A 2 9.45 5.79 -12.21
C GLY A 2 9.68 5.21 -13.60
N GLY A 3 10.95 4.98 -13.95
CA GLY A 3 11.32 4.30 -15.20
C GLY A 3 11.10 2.79 -15.11
N LYS A 4 10.73 2.13 -16.21
CA LYS A 4 10.61 0.67 -16.25
C LYS A 4 11.98 0.00 -16.45
N ALA A 5 12.18 -1.17 -15.87
CA ALA A 5 13.36 -2.01 -16.08
C ALA A 5 13.00 -3.36 -16.70
N LEU A 6 13.84 -3.80 -17.64
CA LEU A 6 13.63 -5.03 -18.39
C LEU A 6 14.95 -5.75 -18.65
N VAL A 7 15.08 -6.98 -18.17
CA VAL A 7 16.19 -7.89 -18.47
C VAL A 7 15.66 -9.06 -19.31
N VAL A 8 15.92 -9.05 -20.62
CA VAL A 8 15.31 -10.00 -21.59
C VAL A 8 16.10 -11.32 -21.74
N ALA A 9 17.39 -11.32 -21.44
CA ALA A 9 18.23 -12.48 -21.69
C ALA A 9 18.11 -13.54 -20.57
N SER A 10 17.70 -14.76 -20.93
CA SER A 10 17.47 -15.85 -19.97
C SER A 10 18.73 -16.37 -19.27
N GLY A 11 19.92 -16.07 -19.80
CA GLY A 11 21.21 -16.33 -19.15
C GLY A 11 21.79 -15.11 -18.42
N ALA A 12 21.09 -13.97 -18.39
CA ALA A 12 21.59 -12.80 -17.69
C ALA A 12 21.45 -12.97 -16.17
N SER A 13 22.46 -12.51 -15.44
CA SER A 13 22.44 -12.45 -13.98
C SER A 13 22.17 -11.04 -13.45
N ALA A 14 21.86 -10.09 -14.34
CA ALA A 14 21.57 -8.72 -13.97
C ALA A 14 20.17 -8.60 -13.35
N ASP A 15 20.03 -7.71 -12.38
CA ASP A 15 18.75 -7.36 -11.78
C ASP A 15 17.98 -6.37 -12.65
N ALA A 16 16.65 -6.48 -12.65
CA ALA A 16 15.75 -5.47 -13.21
C ALA A 16 15.22 -4.64 -12.04
N VAL A 17 15.56 -3.35 -11.98
CA VAL A 17 15.13 -2.45 -10.90
C VAL A 17 14.35 -1.28 -11.49
N GLY A 18 13.06 -1.23 -11.18
CA GLY A 18 12.18 -0.12 -11.53
C GLY A 18 12.61 1.17 -10.83
N GLY A 19 12.47 2.30 -11.52
CA GLY A 19 12.75 3.60 -10.91
C GLY A 19 11.67 3.99 -9.92
N ASN A 20 12.02 4.73 -8.87
CA ASN A 20 11.03 5.23 -7.91
C ASN A 20 10.16 6.33 -8.53
N GLY A 21 8.95 6.46 -7.99
CA GLY A 21 8.08 7.59 -8.20
C GLY A 21 8.66 8.88 -7.64
N GLY A 22 8.41 10.00 -8.31
CA GLY A 22 8.77 11.31 -7.78
C GLY A 22 7.78 11.72 -6.69
N THR A 23 8.26 12.30 -5.59
CA THR A 23 7.39 12.86 -4.56
C THR A 23 6.52 13.98 -5.13
N GLY A 24 5.30 14.10 -4.63
CA GLY A 24 4.43 15.24 -4.85
C GLY A 24 5.11 16.52 -4.39
N GLY A 25 5.00 17.58 -5.20
CA GLY A 25 5.48 18.91 -4.82
C GLY A 25 4.65 19.54 -3.69
N LEU A 26 4.89 20.80 -3.39
CA LEU A 26 3.95 21.55 -2.55
C LEU A 26 2.78 22.02 -3.43
N SER A 27 1.54 21.81 -2.97
CA SER A 27 0.37 22.38 -3.63
C SER A 27 0.21 23.86 -3.23
N PHE A 28 0.44 24.78 -4.17
CA PHE A 28 0.12 26.20 -4.03
C PHE A 28 -1.04 26.61 -4.95
N LEU A 29 -1.91 27.50 -4.47
CA LEU A 29 -3.00 28.22 -5.15
C LEU A 29 -3.59 27.54 -6.42
N GLY A 30 -4.76 26.92 -6.31
CA GLY A 30 -5.59 26.57 -7.48
C GLY A 30 -5.79 25.08 -7.80
N GLY A 31 -5.54 24.17 -6.84
CA GLY A 31 -6.08 22.81 -6.92
C GLY A 31 -5.31 21.81 -7.80
N LEU A 32 -4.02 22.07 -8.11
CA LEU A 32 -3.16 20.98 -8.55
C LEU A 32 -2.76 20.15 -7.33
N TYR A 33 -3.38 18.98 -7.21
CA TYR A 33 -2.99 17.96 -6.26
C TYR A 33 -1.54 17.55 -6.54
N ALA A 34 -0.68 17.76 -5.55
CA ALA A 34 0.68 17.31 -5.62
C ALA A 34 0.75 15.80 -5.38
N HIS A 35 0.26 15.01 -6.33
CA HIS A 35 0.30 13.56 -6.20
C HIS A 35 1.75 13.05 -6.25
N GLY A 36 2.00 12.01 -5.46
CA GLY A 36 3.15 11.15 -5.65
C GLY A 36 3.10 10.48 -7.02
N GLY A 37 4.25 10.39 -7.67
CA GLY A 37 4.41 9.64 -8.91
C GLY A 37 4.37 8.14 -8.65
N THR A 38 3.90 7.36 -9.61
CA THR A 38 3.98 5.89 -9.53
C THR A 38 5.43 5.42 -9.61
N GLY A 39 5.73 4.32 -8.95
CA GLY A 39 6.92 3.52 -9.17
C GLY A 39 6.97 2.91 -10.57
N GLY A 40 8.16 2.50 -11.00
CA GLY A 40 8.39 1.85 -12.27
C GLY A 40 8.37 0.33 -12.16
N ASP A 41 7.86 -0.35 -13.18
CA ASP A 41 7.79 -1.82 -13.18
C ASP A 41 9.16 -2.45 -13.46
N ALA A 42 9.36 -3.67 -12.97
CA ALA A 42 10.54 -4.48 -13.25
C ALA A 42 10.17 -5.86 -13.82
N VAL A 43 10.87 -6.26 -14.88
CA VAL A 43 10.71 -7.58 -15.50
C VAL A 43 12.06 -8.23 -15.71
N ASN A 44 12.25 -9.45 -15.19
CA ASN A 44 13.49 -10.22 -15.34
C ASN A 44 13.24 -11.63 -15.90
N TYR A 45 13.89 -11.95 -17.01
CA TYR A 45 13.86 -13.29 -17.64
C TYR A 45 15.07 -14.17 -17.27
N GLY A 46 16.08 -13.61 -16.60
CA GLY A 46 17.33 -14.27 -16.23
C GLY A 46 17.40 -14.73 -14.77
N SER A 47 18.60 -14.96 -14.26
CA SER A 47 18.81 -15.41 -12.88
C SER A 47 18.85 -14.27 -11.85
N GLY A 48 18.90 -13.01 -12.30
CA GLY A 48 18.77 -11.84 -11.43
C GLY A 48 17.33 -11.61 -10.99
N SER A 49 17.14 -10.73 -10.02
CA SER A 49 15.83 -10.41 -9.44
C SER A 49 15.10 -9.32 -10.22
N ALA A 50 13.78 -9.22 -10.03
CA ALA A 50 12.95 -8.10 -10.46
C ALA A 50 12.48 -7.34 -9.21
N THR A 51 12.74 -6.04 -9.16
CA THR A 51 12.33 -5.16 -8.06
C THR A 51 11.58 -3.96 -8.62
N GLY A 52 10.29 -3.85 -8.36
CA GLY A 52 9.50 -2.67 -8.70
C GLY A 52 9.99 -1.45 -7.93
N GLY A 53 9.87 -0.26 -8.52
CA GLY A 53 10.21 0.97 -7.83
C GLY A 53 9.09 1.41 -6.88
N ASP A 54 9.43 2.14 -5.82
CA ASP A 54 8.42 2.61 -4.86
C ASP A 54 7.57 3.73 -5.45
N GLY A 55 6.35 3.88 -4.96
CA GLY A 55 5.52 5.07 -5.17
C GLY A 55 6.12 6.29 -4.46
N GLY A 56 5.99 7.46 -5.07
CA GLY A 56 6.36 8.72 -4.42
C GLY A 56 5.32 9.12 -3.38
N ASP A 57 5.73 9.80 -2.31
CA ASP A 57 4.78 10.36 -1.35
C ASP A 57 3.93 11.47 -1.98
N GLY A 58 2.72 11.63 -1.47
CA GLY A 58 1.85 12.75 -1.76
C GLY A 58 2.36 14.04 -1.12
N GLY A 59 2.17 15.15 -1.82
CA GLY A 59 2.58 16.46 -1.39
C GLY A 59 1.68 17.03 -0.31
N GLU A 60 2.31 17.75 0.62
CA GLU A 60 1.60 18.47 1.69
C GLU A 60 0.74 19.62 1.13
N LEU A 61 -0.35 19.91 1.84
CA LEU A 61 -1.15 21.10 1.61
C LEU A 61 -0.81 22.18 2.65
N ARG A 62 -0.24 23.31 2.19
CA ARG A 62 0.20 24.45 3.01
C ARG A 62 -0.42 25.78 2.59
N VAL A 63 -1.74 25.80 2.35
CA VAL A 63 -2.42 27.02 1.94
C VAL A 63 -3.72 27.18 2.71
N ASN A 64 -4.01 28.45 3.01
CA ASN A 64 -5.23 28.98 3.61
C ASN A 64 -6.48 28.82 2.69
N TYR A 65 -6.57 27.73 1.91
CA TYR A 65 -7.70 27.39 1.06
C TYR A 65 -8.12 25.93 1.26
N ILE A 66 -9.41 25.66 1.10
CA ILE A 66 -9.98 24.33 1.27
C ILE A 66 -9.54 23.43 0.11
N ALA A 67 -8.62 22.50 0.36
CA ALA A 67 -8.17 21.49 -0.60
C ALA A 67 -7.83 20.17 0.11
N ASN A 68 -7.54 19.12 -0.65
CA ASN A 68 -6.99 17.88 -0.07
C ASN A 68 -5.49 17.86 -0.34
N ALA A 69 -4.72 17.29 0.60
CA ALA A 69 -3.32 16.99 0.34
C ALA A 69 -3.17 15.93 -0.76
N GLY A 70 -1.98 15.87 -1.36
CA GLY A 70 -1.68 14.95 -2.46
C GLY A 70 -1.79 13.50 -2.02
N ALA A 71 -2.38 12.65 -2.85
CA ALA A 71 -2.29 11.19 -2.64
C ALA A 71 -0.88 10.67 -2.92
N GLY A 72 -0.49 9.59 -2.23
CA GLY A 72 0.71 8.83 -2.55
C GLY A 72 0.61 8.12 -3.90
N GLY A 73 1.76 7.85 -4.51
CA GLY A 73 1.88 7.10 -5.75
C GLY A 73 1.81 5.60 -5.50
N THR A 74 1.39 4.83 -6.50
CA THR A 74 1.44 3.35 -6.41
C THR A 74 2.86 2.84 -6.57
N GLY A 75 3.20 1.77 -5.87
CA GLY A 75 4.41 0.99 -6.14
C GLY A 75 4.40 0.34 -7.53
N GLY A 76 5.58 0.04 -8.05
CA GLY A 76 5.77 -0.64 -9.33
C GLY A 76 5.66 -2.15 -9.20
N ASP A 77 5.16 -2.81 -10.24
CA ASP A 77 5.02 -4.27 -10.26
C ASP A 77 6.36 -4.95 -10.56
N ALA A 78 6.57 -6.17 -10.04
CA ALA A 78 7.73 -7.00 -10.32
C ALA A 78 7.35 -8.37 -10.89
N HIS A 79 8.00 -8.74 -11.99
CA HIS A 79 7.82 -10.03 -12.66
C HIS A 79 9.16 -10.74 -12.89
N ALA A 80 9.32 -11.92 -12.30
CA ALA A 80 10.48 -12.79 -12.51
C ALA A 80 10.06 -14.06 -13.27
N PHE A 81 10.49 -14.18 -14.52
CA PHE A 81 10.30 -15.36 -15.38
C PHE A 81 11.49 -16.33 -15.33
N GLY A 82 12.64 -15.88 -14.80
CA GLY A 82 13.82 -16.72 -14.63
C GLY A 82 13.93 -17.30 -13.21
N THR A 83 15.13 -17.35 -12.65
CA THR A 83 15.36 -17.97 -11.33
C THR A 83 15.56 -16.99 -10.18
N GLY A 84 15.49 -15.68 -10.46
CA GLY A 84 15.55 -14.65 -9.43
C GLY A 84 14.19 -14.37 -8.79
N SER A 85 14.20 -13.58 -7.73
CA SER A 85 13.00 -13.21 -6.97
C SER A 85 12.24 -12.07 -7.63
N ALA A 86 10.96 -11.92 -7.26
CA ALA A 86 10.15 -10.74 -7.60
C ALA A 86 9.80 -9.99 -6.32
N THR A 87 10.07 -8.69 -6.28
CA THR A 87 9.74 -7.79 -5.18
C THR A 87 8.97 -6.58 -5.71
N GLY A 88 7.68 -6.45 -5.38
CA GLY A 88 6.91 -5.25 -5.72
C GLY A 88 7.41 -4.04 -4.95
N GLY A 89 7.27 -2.84 -5.51
CA GLY A 89 7.61 -1.60 -4.80
C GLY A 89 6.52 -1.19 -3.83
N ASP A 90 6.86 -0.44 -2.78
CA ASP A 90 5.87 0.01 -1.80
C ASP A 90 5.02 1.16 -2.36
N GLY A 91 3.81 1.32 -1.84
CA GLY A 91 2.98 2.51 -2.07
C GLY A 91 3.52 3.72 -1.32
N GLY A 92 3.46 4.89 -1.94
CA GLY A 92 3.82 6.15 -1.28
C GLY A 92 2.78 6.58 -0.26
N ASN A 93 3.18 7.33 0.76
CA ASN A 93 2.24 7.85 1.75
C ASN A 93 1.40 9.00 1.19
N GLY A 94 0.20 9.19 1.73
CA GLY A 94 -0.59 10.39 1.48
C GLY A 94 0.01 11.61 2.17
N GLY A 95 -0.07 12.77 1.52
CA GLY A 95 0.38 14.03 2.09
C GLY A 95 -0.49 14.48 3.26
N ALA A 96 0.09 15.18 4.23
CA ALA A 96 -0.65 15.80 5.32
C ALA A 96 -1.27 17.14 4.90
N ALA A 97 -2.45 17.45 5.46
CA ALA A 97 -3.02 18.79 5.40
C ALA A 97 -2.63 19.58 6.66
N THR A 98 -2.05 20.77 6.52
CA THR A 98 -1.58 21.56 7.69
C THR A 98 -2.53 22.66 8.12
N ASP A 99 -3.27 23.25 7.17
CA ASP A 99 -4.08 24.44 7.42
C ASP A 99 -5.58 24.13 7.32
N TYR A 100 -6.00 23.63 6.15
CA TYR A 100 -7.37 23.21 5.89
C TYR A 100 -7.42 21.89 5.13
N GLY A 101 -8.49 21.14 5.34
CA GLY A 101 -8.89 20.02 4.49
C GLY A 101 -8.27 18.68 4.88
N ARG A 102 -8.42 17.73 3.95
CA ARG A 102 -8.20 16.30 4.24
C ARG A 102 -6.78 15.87 3.91
N GLY A 103 -6.27 14.92 4.68
CA GLY A 103 -5.06 14.20 4.33
C GLY A 103 -5.23 13.45 3.00
N GLY A 104 -4.13 13.29 2.28
CA GLY A 104 -4.10 12.50 1.04
C GLY A 104 -4.25 11.02 1.33
N ALA A 105 -4.79 10.26 0.40
CA ALA A 105 -4.78 8.79 0.52
C ALA A 105 -3.35 8.25 0.32
N GLY A 106 -3.03 7.13 0.98
CA GLY A 106 -1.86 6.34 0.65
C GLY A 106 -1.97 5.67 -0.71
N GLY A 107 -0.84 5.36 -1.32
CA GLY A 107 -0.74 4.63 -2.58
C GLY A 107 -0.78 3.12 -2.37
N HIS A 108 -1.17 2.37 -3.39
CA HIS A 108 -1.16 0.91 -3.35
C HIS A 108 0.27 0.35 -3.48
N GLY A 109 0.53 -0.77 -2.80
CA GLY A 109 1.74 -1.56 -3.02
C GLY A 109 1.75 -2.24 -4.39
N GLY A 110 2.95 -2.46 -4.93
CA GLY A 110 3.19 -3.13 -6.20
C GLY A 110 3.06 -4.65 -6.07
N ASN A 111 2.58 -5.29 -7.12
CA ASN A 111 2.44 -6.75 -7.15
C ASN A 111 3.79 -7.43 -7.40
N ALA A 112 3.90 -8.69 -6.95
CA ALA A 112 5.06 -9.53 -7.24
C ALA A 112 4.63 -10.86 -7.85
N THR A 113 5.29 -11.25 -8.95
CA THR A 113 5.01 -12.51 -9.65
C THR A 113 6.29 -13.26 -9.97
N VAL A 114 6.39 -14.51 -9.52
CA VAL A 114 7.39 -15.49 -10.00
C VAL A 114 6.70 -16.50 -10.91
N ASP A 115 7.08 -16.53 -12.19
CA ASP A 115 6.50 -17.42 -13.19
C ASP A 115 7.56 -18.38 -13.76
N ASN A 116 8.06 -19.26 -12.89
CA ASN A 116 8.97 -20.34 -13.27
C ASN A 116 8.80 -21.53 -12.32
N THR A 117 8.31 -22.64 -12.86
CA THR A 117 7.97 -23.85 -12.10
C THR A 117 9.13 -24.54 -11.41
N ALA A 118 10.36 -24.31 -11.86
CA ALA A 118 11.57 -24.85 -11.25
C ALA A 118 12.25 -23.86 -10.30
N SER A 119 11.81 -22.59 -10.26
CA SER A 119 12.46 -21.55 -9.46
C SER A 119 12.16 -21.74 -7.98
N ALA A 120 13.20 -21.66 -7.13
CA ALA A 120 13.05 -21.59 -5.68
C ALA A 120 12.95 -20.15 -5.16
N ALA A 121 12.83 -19.17 -6.06
CA ALA A 121 12.82 -17.75 -5.70
C ALA A 121 11.50 -17.31 -5.08
N ALA A 122 11.59 -16.25 -4.27
CA ALA A 122 10.45 -15.70 -3.55
C ALA A 122 9.68 -14.67 -4.40
N ALA A 123 8.37 -14.59 -4.19
CA ALA A 123 7.52 -13.49 -4.62
C ALA A 123 7.09 -12.69 -3.38
N SER A 124 7.51 -11.42 -3.28
CA SER A 124 7.18 -10.51 -2.18
C SER A 124 6.53 -9.25 -2.73
N ALA A 125 5.24 -9.03 -2.51
CA ALA A 125 4.60 -7.80 -2.95
C ALA A 125 4.94 -6.62 -2.01
N GLY A 126 4.74 -5.40 -2.50
CA GLY A 126 4.99 -4.19 -1.71
C GLY A 126 3.82 -3.82 -0.81
N ASP A 127 4.10 -3.08 0.25
CA ASP A 127 3.10 -2.62 1.22
C ASP A 127 2.32 -1.42 0.67
N GLY A 128 1.10 -1.23 1.17
CA GLY A 128 0.32 -0.01 0.93
C GLY A 128 0.85 1.16 1.74
N GLY A 129 0.83 2.35 1.17
CA GLY A 129 1.23 3.58 1.86
C GLY A 129 0.19 4.03 2.90
N HIS A 130 0.63 4.75 3.93
CA HIS A 130 -0.28 5.30 4.93
C HIS A 130 -1.09 6.49 4.39
N GLY A 131 -2.29 6.69 4.93
CA GLY A 131 -3.06 7.89 4.72
C GLY A 131 -2.46 9.10 5.44
N GLY A 132 -2.52 10.27 4.83
CA GLY A 132 -2.07 11.52 5.43
C GLY A 132 -3.02 12.03 6.51
N THR A 133 -2.52 12.85 7.43
CA THR A 133 -3.36 13.48 8.48
C THR A 133 -4.20 14.63 7.91
N GLY A 134 -5.40 14.83 8.46
CA GLY A 134 -6.20 16.02 8.20
C GLY A 134 -5.73 17.25 8.98
N ALA A 135 -6.23 18.43 8.61
CA ALA A 135 -5.86 19.72 9.22
C ALA A 135 -6.74 20.16 10.41
N PRO A 136 -6.18 20.95 11.36
CA PRO A 136 -6.81 21.28 12.66
C PRO A 136 -8.02 22.18 12.64
N ASN A 137 -8.21 23.04 11.64
CA ASN A 137 -9.21 24.09 11.75
C ASN A 137 -9.81 24.40 10.39
N GLY A 138 -11.03 23.96 10.09
CA GLY A 138 -11.82 24.51 8.97
C GLY A 138 -12.66 25.71 9.44
N PRO A 139 -12.85 26.79 8.63
CA PRO A 139 -13.78 27.87 8.98
C PRO A 139 -15.25 27.43 8.95
N VAL A 140 -15.52 26.19 8.52
CA VAL A 140 -16.84 25.59 8.38
C VAL A 140 -16.80 24.18 8.97
N GLU A 141 -17.74 23.85 9.86
CA GLU A 141 -17.82 22.56 10.56
C GLU A 141 -17.84 21.33 9.62
N SER A 142 -18.33 21.50 8.38
CA SER A 142 -18.36 20.44 7.37
C SER A 142 -17.03 20.19 6.64
N GLN A 143 -15.96 20.92 6.99
CA GLN A 143 -14.66 20.91 6.30
C GLN A 143 -13.49 20.57 7.22
N ASN A 144 -13.78 20.07 8.42
CA ASN A 144 -12.75 19.69 9.36
C ASN A 144 -11.93 18.52 8.81
N GLY A 145 -10.61 18.60 9.01
CA GLY A 145 -9.67 17.75 8.32
C GLY A 145 -9.80 16.29 8.72
N SER A 146 -10.48 15.50 7.88
CA SER A 146 -10.42 14.04 7.98
C SER A 146 -9.04 13.55 7.53
N GLY A 147 -8.59 12.46 8.13
CA GLY A 147 -7.45 11.72 7.63
C GLY A 147 -7.73 11.06 6.29
N GLY A 148 -6.67 10.84 5.51
CA GLY A 148 -6.72 10.06 4.28
C GLY A 148 -6.81 8.57 4.57
N ALA A 149 -7.36 7.79 3.64
CA ALA A 149 -7.33 6.33 3.75
C ALA A 149 -5.91 5.80 3.51
N GLY A 150 -5.55 4.68 4.15
CA GLY A 150 -4.37 3.92 3.78
C GLY A 150 -4.55 3.21 2.43
N GLY A 151 -3.44 2.90 1.77
CA GLY A 151 -3.41 2.15 0.52
C GLY A 151 -3.46 0.64 0.76
N ASP A 152 -3.98 -0.10 -0.21
CA ASP A 152 -3.96 -1.57 -0.15
C ASP A 152 -2.55 -2.12 -0.41
N GLY A 153 -2.22 -3.24 0.23
CA GLY A 153 -1.00 -3.99 -0.04
C GLY A 153 -1.04 -4.72 -1.39
N GLY A 154 0.13 -4.97 -1.96
CA GLY A 154 0.25 -5.64 -3.26
C GLY A 154 -0.04 -7.14 -3.17
N THR A 155 -0.49 -7.73 -4.29
CA THR A 155 -0.72 -9.17 -4.41
C THR A 155 0.56 -9.90 -4.81
N ALA A 156 0.82 -11.06 -4.18
CA ALA A 156 1.95 -11.92 -4.50
C ALA A 156 1.51 -13.24 -5.13
N ASN A 157 2.09 -13.59 -6.27
CA ASN A 157 1.80 -14.81 -7.01
C ASN A 157 3.08 -15.60 -7.33
N SER A 158 3.03 -16.92 -7.20
CA SER A 158 4.13 -17.79 -7.63
C SER A 158 3.66 -19.09 -8.25
N ASN A 159 4.22 -19.39 -9.42
CA ASN A 159 4.19 -20.72 -10.03
C ASN A 159 5.47 -21.52 -9.66
N GLY A 160 6.35 -20.99 -8.82
CA GLY A 160 7.59 -21.63 -8.39
C GLY A 160 7.48 -22.45 -7.11
N LEU A 161 8.64 -22.74 -6.52
CA LEU A 161 8.85 -23.52 -5.31
C LEU A 161 9.24 -22.66 -4.10
N GLY A 162 9.45 -21.35 -4.30
CA GLY A 162 9.80 -20.40 -3.23
C GLY A 162 8.58 -19.83 -2.51
N THR A 163 8.84 -19.06 -1.46
CA THR A 163 7.80 -18.44 -0.62
C THR A 163 7.02 -17.36 -1.36
N VAL A 164 5.78 -17.16 -0.93
CA VAL A 164 4.89 -16.12 -1.45
C VAL A 164 4.41 -15.27 -0.29
N THR A 165 4.70 -13.97 -0.33
CA THR A 165 4.35 -13.02 0.73
C THR A 165 3.70 -11.80 0.10
N ALA A 166 2.44 -11.56 0.41
CA ALA A 166 1.74 -10.36 -0.05
C ALA A 166 2.04 -9.17 0.86
N GLY A 167 1.78 -7.95 0.36
CA GLY A 167 2.03 -6.73 1.11
C GLY A 167 0.94 -6.42 2.12
N HIS A 168 1.28 -5.74 3.19
CA HIS A 168 0.36 -5.23 4.19
C HIS A 168 -0.42 -4.02 3.65
N GLY A 169 -1.65 -3.82 4.14
CA GLY A 169 -2.38 -2.58 3.93
C GLY A 169 -1.78 -1.45 4.78
N GLY A 170 -1.80 -0.23 4.26
CA GLY A 170 -1.35 0.95 4.99
C GLY A 170 -2.40 1.44 5.99
N ASP A 171 -1.95 2.05 7.09
CA ASP A 171 -2.88 2.63 8.06
C ASP A 171 -3.61 3.87 7.53
N GLY A 172 -4.81 4.10 8.04
CA GLY A 172 -5.54 5.34 7.82
C GLY A 172 -4.92 6.52 8.58
N GLY A 173 -4.94 7.70 7.96
CA GLY A 173 -4.49 8.93 8.59
C GLY A 173 -5.42 9.40 9.71
N ALA A 174 -4.88 10.12 10.68
CA ALA A 174 -5.71 10.72 11.73
C ALA A 174 -6.54 11.90 11.19
N GLY A 175 -7.77 12.00 11.67
CA GLY A 175 -8.54 13.24 11.62
C GLY A 175 -8.07 14.20 12.71
N ASP A 176 -8.32 15.49 12.53
CA ASP A 176 -8.01 16.53 13.53
C ASP A 176 -9.29 17.10 14.15
N SER A 177 -9.25 18.02 15.12
CA SER A 177 -10.37 18.65 15.86
C SER A 177 -11.69 17.86 15.90
N VAL A 178 -12.54 17.92 14.87
CA VAL A 178 -13.78 17.10 14.73
C VAL A 178 -13.81 16.24 13.44
N GLY A 179 -12.74 16.24 12.65
CA GLY A 179 -12.56 15.41 11.47
C GLY A 179 -12.47 13.92 11.80
N THR A 180 -12.87 13.09 10.84
CA THR A 180 -12.84 11.63 11.01
C THR A 180 -11.47 11.06 10.71
N GLY A 181 -11.11 9.96 11.36
CA GLY A 181 -9.99 9.14 10.93
C GLY A 181 -10.22 8.53 9.56
N GLY A 182 -9.14 8.31 8.82
CA GLY A 182 -9.16 7.55 7.57
C GLY A 182 -9.26 6.05 7.84
N ASN A 183 -9.79 5.29 6.89
CA ASN A 183 -9.79 3.83 7.00
C ASN A 183 -8.40 3.26 6.70
N GLY A 184 -8.06 2.14 7.33
CA GLY A 184 -6.91 1.33 6.94
C GLY A 184 -7.13 0.63 5.60
N GLY A 185 -6.03 0.34 4.90
CA GLY A 185 -6.01 -0.37 3.62
C GLY A 185 -6.12 -1.88 3.80
N ARG A 186 -6.58 -2.58 2.78
CA ARG A 186 -6.64 -4.05 2.77
C ARG A 186 -5.23 -4.63 2.60
N GLY A 187 -4.95 -5.74 3.29
CA GLY A 187 -3.78 -6.56 3.00
C GLY A 187 -3.89 -7.29 1.66
N GLY A 188 -2.75 -7.52 1.02
CA GLY A 188 -2.69 -8.18 -0.28
C GLY A 188 -2.93 -9.69 -0.20
N ASP A 189 -3.41 -10.27 -1.30
CA ASP A 189 -3.62 -11.72 -1.40
C ASP A 189 -2.31 -12.42 -1.81
N ALA A 190 -2.09 -13.63 -1.32
CA ALA A 190 -0.92 -14.45 -1.61
C ALA A 190 -1.32 -15.79 -2.24
N LYS A 191 -0.71 -16.15 -3.37
CA LYS A 191 -1.08 -17.37 -4.10
C LYS A 191 0.12 -18.15 -4.62
N ALA A 192 0.20 -19.43 -4.26
CA ALA A 192 1.03 -20.42 -4.94
C ALA A 192 0.15 -21.38 -5.74
N THR A 193 0.53 -21.68 -6.98
CA THR A 193 -0.24 -22.59 -7.86
C THR A 193 0.48 -23.89 -8.19
N ASN A 194 1.78 -23.96 -7.90
CA ASN A 194 2.60 -25.11 -8.26
C ASN A 194 2.35 -26.29 -7.33
N ALA A 195 1.72 -27.35 -7.83
CA ALA A 195 1.38 -28.54 -7.06
C ALA A 195 2.59 -29.21 -6.36
N ALA A 196 3.82 -28.97 -6.80
CA ALA A 196 5.03 -29.47 -6.17
C ALA A 196 5.59 -28.54 -5.07
N SER A 197 5.05 -27.32 -4.93
CA SER A 197 5.49 -26.36 -3.93
C SER A 197 5.08 -26.79 -2.53
N THR A 198 6.04 -26.74 -1.61
CA THR A 198 5.86 -26.90 -0.17
C THR A 198 6.17 -25.61 0.58
N ALA A 199 6.29 -24.50 -0.13
CA ALA A 199 6.63 -23.21 0.46
C ALA A 199 5.47 -22.62 1.28
N GLN A 200 5.83 -21.66 2.13
CA GLN A 200 4.89 -20.83 2.85
C GLN A 200 4.24 -19.80 1.92
N VAL A 201 2.93 -19.62 2.09
CA VAL A 201 2.12 -18.62 1.40
C VAL A 201 1.44 -17.77 2.47
N VAL A 202 1.86 -16.52 2.58
CA VAL A 202 1.43 -15.59 3.64
C VAL A 202 0.80 -14.38 2.99
N ALA A 203 -0.49 -14.16 3.26
CA ALA A 203 -1.19 -12.98 2.82
C ALA A 203 -0.91 -11.78 3.75
N GLY A 204 -1.17 -10.57 3.27
CA GLY A 204 -0.88 -9.35 4.02
C GLY A 204 -1.93 -9.06 5.08
N ASP A 205 -1.51 -8.49 6.21
CA ASP A 205 -2.43 -7.92 7.19
C ASP A 205 -3.10 -6.65 6.64
N GLY A 206 -4.31 -6.35 7.09
CA GLY A 206 -4.95 -5.06 6.85
C GLY A 206 -4.36 -3.97 7.75
N GLY A 207 -4.37 -2.74 7.27
CA GLY A 207 -3.91 -1.57 8.02
C GLY A 207 -4.90 -1.12 9.08
N ASP A 208 -4.42 -0.42 10.09
CA ASP A 208 -5.26 0.12 11.16
C ASP A 208 -6.08 1.33 10.68
N GLY A 209 -7.25 1.53 11.28
CA GLY A 209 -8.02 2.76 11.10
C GLY A 209 -7.37 3.94 11.82
N GLY A 210 -7.40 5.11 11.19
CA GLY A 210 -6.91 6.35 11.79
C GLY A 210 -7.79 6.83 12.94
N ALA A 211 -7.20 7.52 13.92
CA ALA A 211 -7.97 8.14 14.99
C ALA A 211 -8.82 9.31 14.47
N GLY A 212 -10.00 9.53 15.06
CA GLY A 212 -10.80 10.73 14.86
C GLY A 212 -10.25 11.91 15.66
N GLY A 213 -10.69 13.11 15.28
CA GLY A 213 -10.38 14.35 15.98
C GLY A 213 -10.86 14.36 17.43
N PRO A 214 -10.12 14.99 18.36
CA PRO A 214 -10.34 14.88 19.80
C PRO A 214 -11.65 15.46 20.33
N GLN A 215 -12.33 16.33 19.57
CA GLN A 215 -13.56 17.00 20.01
C GLN A 215 -14.79 16.15 19.76
N ASP A 216 -14.99 15.66 18.52
CA ASP A 216 -16.15 14.82 18.15
C ASP A 216 -15.88 13.93 16.91
N GLY A 217 -14.62 13.75 16.53
CA GLY A 217 -14.27 13.02 15.32
C GLY A 217 -14.44 11.51 15.50
N ALA A 218 -15.12 10.85 14.54
CA ALA A 218 -15.19 9.40 14.53
C ALA A 218 -13.85 8.78 14.07
N GLY A 219 -13.47 7.66 14.66
CA GLY A 219 -12.33 6.87 14.18
C GLY A 219 -12.63 6.19 12.85
N GLY A 220 -11.57 5.90 12.08
CA GLY A 220 -11.66 5.13 10.84
C GLY A 220 -11.76 3.62 11.10
N ASN A 221 -12.26 2.87 10.12
CA ASN A 221 -12.29 1.41 10.20
C ASN A 221 -10.90 0.83 9.91
N GLY A 222 -10.58 -0.30 10.54
CA GLY A 222 -9.44 -1.13 10.14
C GLY A 222 -9.69 -1.79 8.78
N GLY A 223 -8.61 -2.09 8.07
CA GLY A 223 -8.60 -2.79 6.80
C GLY A 223 -8.69 -4.30 6.97
N ASN A 224 -9.23 -5.01 5.98
CA ASN A 224 -9.29 -6.46 6.02
C ASN A 224 -7.91 -7.08 5.71
N GLY A 225 -7.59 -8.22 6.31
CA GLY A 225 -6.46 -9.05 5.88
C GLY A 225 -6.70 -9.68 4.51
N GLY A 226 -5.62 -10.07 3.84
CA GLY A 226 -5.65 -10.76 2.55
C GLY A 226 -5.83 -12.27 2.68
N ASP A 227 -6.26 -12.90 1.59
CA ASP A 227 -6.40 -14.35 1.51
C ASP A 227 -5.11 -15.01 1.02
N ALA A 228 -4.78 -16.16 1.62
CA ALA A 228 -3.70 -17.01 1.16
C ALA A 228 -4.26 -18.22 0.42
N THR A 229 -3.58 -18.70 -0.61
CA THR A 229 -3.95 -19.95 -1.29
C THR A 229 -2.70 -20.73 -1.65
N ALA A 230 -2.59 -21.94 -1.11
CA ALA A 230 -1.49 -22.86 -1.41
C ALA A 230 -2.02 -24.23 -1.86
N PRO A 231 -1.27 -24.98 -2.69
CA PRO A 231 -1.62 -26.35 -3.07
C PRO A 231 -1.66 -27.29 -1.87
N ASN A 232 -0.84 -27.01 -0.86
CA ASN A 232 -0.95 -27.57 0.47
C ASN A 232 -1.41 -26.48 1.45
N MET A 233 -2.69 -26.49 1.81
CA MET A 233 -3.29 -25.47 2.68
C MET A 233 -2.67 -25.40 4.08
N ALA A 234 -1.91 -26.42 4.53
CA ALA A 234 -1.19 -26.34 5.79
C ALA A 234 -0.09 -25.26 5.81
N ASN A 235 0.30 -24.77 4.63
CA ASN A 235 1.30 -23.72 4.45
C ASN A 235 0.68 -22.38 4.01
N ALA A 236 -0.64 -22.27 4.00
CA ALA A 236 -1.35 -21.03 3.70
C ALA A 236 -1.73 -20.31 5.00
N HIS A 237 -1.38 -19.04 5.09
CA HIS A 237 -1.65 -18.18 6.23
C HIS A 237 -2.33 -16.90 5.73
N GLY A 238 -3.64 -16.79 5.96
CA GLY A 238 -4.39 -15.56 5.70
C GLY A 238 -3.90 -14.43 6.61
N GLY A 239 -4.08 -13.20 6.14
CA GLY A 239 -3.72 -11.99 6.88
C GLY A 239 -4.69 -11.68 7.99
N THR A 240 -4.24 -10.94 8.98
CA THR A 240 -5.10 -10.42 10.05
C THR A 240 -5.79 -9.12 9.62
N GLY A 241 -6.99 -8.87 10.13
CA GLY A 241 -7.64 -7.57 9.94
C GLY A 241 -7.04 -6.52 10.87
N GLY A 242 -6.99 -5.27 10.40
CA GLY A 242 -6.51 -4.13 11.15
C GLY A 242 -7.46 -3.71 12.27
N LEU A 243 -6.91 -2.98 13.24
CA LEU A 243 -7.63 -2.43 14.37
C LEU A 243 -8.50 -1.24 13.98
N PRO A 244 -9.60 -0.97 14.72
CA PRO A 244 -10.36 0.25 14.53
C PRO A 244 -9.59 1.47 15.05
N GLY A 245 -9.79 2.61 14.40
CA GLY A 245 -9.38 3.90 14.93
C GLY A 245 -10.25 4.32 16.12
N ALA A 246 -9.63 4.96 17.11
CA ALA A 246 -10.34 5.55 18.24
C ALA A 246 -11.12 6.81 17.79
N GLY A 247 -12.33 7.01 18.33
CA GLY A 247 -13.04 8.29 18.20
C GLY A 247 -12.60 9.30 19.27
N GLY A 248 -12.78 10.59 19.02
CA GLY A 248 -12.55 11.66 20.01
C GLY A 248 -13.86 12.25 20.54
N GLY A 249 -13.84 12.69 21.81
CA GLY A 249 -14.99 13.25 22.53
C GLY A 249 -16.24 12.37 22.46
N THR A 250 -17.29 12.82 21.74
CA THR A 250 -18.51 12.02 21.52
C THR A 250 -18.48 11.14 20.27
N GLY A 251 -17.40 11.20 19.47
CA GLY A 251 -17.21 10.42 18.26
C GLY A 251 -17.08 8.92 18.54
N SER A 252 -17.69 8.10 17.67
CA SER A 252 -17.58 6.63 17.76
C SER A 252 -16.20 6.15 17.31
N SER A 253 -15.73 5.03 17.87
CA SER A 253 -14.62 4.28 17.28
C SER A 253 -15.04 3.62 15.96
N GLY A 254 -14.08 3.32 15.10
CA GLY A 254 -14.32 2.53 13.89
C GLY A 254 -14.61 1.06 14.18
N ALA A 255 -14.82 0.29 13.12
CA ALA A 255 -14.90 -1.17 13.17
C ALA A 255 -13.53 -1.83 12.87
N PRO A 256 -13.20 -2.96 13.49
CA PRO A 256 -12.04 -3.76 13.09
C PRO A 256 -12.25 -4.36 11.68
N GLY A 257 -11.14 -4.65 11.00
CA GLY A 257 -11.15 -5.42 9.76
C GLY A 257 -11.37 -6.91 9.98
N SER A 258 -11.79 -7.62 8.94
CA SER A 258 -11.89 -9.09 8.97
C SER A 258 -10.53 -9.75 8.69
N HIS A 259 -10.26 -10.88 9.33
CA HIS A 259 -9.15 -11.76 8.95
C HIS A 259 -9.40 -12.40 7.57
N GLY A 260 -8.34 -12.58 6.80
CA GLY A 260 -8.37 -13.38 5.58
C GLY A 260 -8.25 -14.87 5.86
N THR A 261 -8.48 -15.67 4.82
CA THR A 261 -8.56 -17.14 4.90
C THR A 261 -7.36 -17.81 4.22
N PRO A 262 -6.94 -18.99 4.72
CA PRO A 262 -6.09 -19.93 3.98
C PRO A 262 -6.78 -20.66 2.82
#